data_AF-A0A6V7HQV1-F1
#
_entry.id   AF-A0A6V7HQV1-F1
#
_cell.length_a   1.000
_cell.length_b   1.000
_cell.length_c   1.000
_cell.angle_alpha   90.00
_cell.angle_beta   90.00
_cell.angle_gamma   90.00
#
_symmetry.space_group_name_H-M   'P 1'
#
loop_
_entity.id
_entity.type
_entity.pdbx_description
1 polymer ?
#
loop_
_entity_poly.entity_id
_entity_poly.type
_entity_poly.pdbx_seq_one_letter_code
_entity_poly.pdbx_strand_id
1 'polypeptide(L)'
;NHTSTAPTTPATSEITTIENSNLKIAILGASAYVALCLGDYVLALEHSRTLLAIENIPGAYQMLGNLYAAESLILMDKINEAIDHLKLENIEDLNTSIPVPENLLDSEKTDEPSGNTK
;
A
#
# COMPACT_ATOMS: atom_id res chain seq x y z
N ASN A 1 -38.59 19.49 18.57
CA ASN A 1 -38.15 19.87 17.22
C ASN A 1 -36.77 20.49 17.27
N HIS A 2 -35.93 20.13 16.29
CA HIS A 2 -34.57 20.59 15.98
C HIS A 2 -33.44 19.82 16.69
N THR A 3 -33.02 18.65 16.18
CA THR A 3 -32.05 18.39 15.08
C THR A 3 -30.68 19.04 15.26
N SER A 4 -29.68 18.26 15.65
CA SER A 4 -28.27 18.52 15.33
C SER A 4 -27.53 17.20 15.17
N THR A 5 -27.63 16.61 13.98
CA THR A 5 -26.73 15.55 13.50
C THR A 5 -25.66 16.24 12.68
N ALA A 6 -24.45 16.35 13.23
CA ALA A 6 -23.27 16.76 12.49
C ALA A 6 -22.85 15.63 11.52
N PRO A 7 -22.64 15.88 10.21
CA PRO A 7 -22.05 14.90 9.31
C PRO A 7 -20.54 15.19 9.21
N THR A 8 -19.72 14.60 10.09
CA THR A 8 -18.25 14.71 10.03
C THR A 8 -17.60 13.47 9.37
N THR A 9 -18.33 12.74 8.53
CA THR A 9 -17.99 11.35 8.21
C THR A 9 -17.27 11.03 6.87
N PRO A 10 -17.03 11.94 5.90
CA PRO A 10 -16.33 11.55 4.67
C PRO A 10 -14.79 11.45 4.81
N ALA A 11 -14.14 12.47 5.34
CA ALA A 11 -12.67 12.60 5.27
C ALA A 11 -11.92 11.55 6.10
N THR A 12 -12.38 11.25 7.32
CA THR A 12 -11.77 10.21 8.17
C THR A 12 -11.86 8.82 7.52
N SER A 13 -12.93 8.54 6.78
CA SER A 13 -13.12 7.24 6.11
C SER A 13 -12.15 7.02 4.95
N GLU A 14 -11.81 8.08 4.23
CA GLU A 14 -10.84 8.05 3.13
C GLU A 14 -9.41 7.88 3.64
N ILE A 15 -9.03 8.60 4.71
CA ILE A 15 -7.71 8.44 5.36
C ILE A 15 -7.51 7.00 5.82
N THR A 16 -8.48 6.44 6.55
CA THR A 16 -8.40 5.05 7.01
C THR A 16 -8.31 4.06 5.85
N THR A 17 -8.91 4.35 4.70
CA THR A 17 -8.82 3.50 3.50
C THR A 17 -7.41 3.53 2.90
N ILE A 18 -6.79 4.71 2.84
CA ILE A 18 -5.41 4.88 2.36
C ILE A 18 -4.43 4.15 3.29
N GLU A 19 -4.58 4.33 4.60
CA GLU A 19 -3.72 3.67 5.60
C GLU A 19 -3.85 2.14 5.57
N ASN A 20 -5.07 1.62 5.45
CA ASN A 20 -5.30 0.18 5.29
C ASN A 20 -4.64 -0.35 4.00
N SER A 21 -4.67 0.43 2.92
CA SER A 21 -4.02 0.07 1.66
C SER A 21 -2.51 0.01 1.83
N ASN A 22 -1.90 1.03 2.45
CA ASN A 22 -0.48 1.06 2.77
C ASN A 22 -0.06 -0.12 3.66
N LEU A 23 -0.86 -0.46 4.68
CA LEU A 23 -0.59 -1.61 5.55
C LEU A 23 -0.64 -2.93 4.76
N LYS A 24 -1.64 -3.11 3.91
CA LYS A 24 -1.78 -4.31 3.06
C LYS A 24 -0.58 -4.48 2.12
N ILE A 25 -0.15 -3.39 1.47
CA ILE A 25 1.01 -3.35 0.58
C ILE A 25 2.28 -3.77 1.34
N ALA A 26 2.50 -3.19 2.52
CA ALA A 26 3.65 -3.50 3.36
C ALA A 26 3.68 -4.97 3.81
N ILE A 27 2.53 -5.51 4.24
CA ILE A 27 2.40 -6.91 4.66
C ILE A 27 2.71 -7.84 3.49
N LEU A 28 2.11 -7.62 2.31
CA LEU A 28 2.33 -8.49 1.15
C LEU A 28 3.80 -8.47 0.69
N GLY A 29 4.44 -7.30 0.67
CA GLY A 29 5.86 -7.18 0.34
C GLY A 29 6.75 -7.94 1.32
N ALA A 30 6.50 -7.78 2.63
CA ALA A 30 7.24 -8.51 3.66
C ALA A 30 7.00 -10.03 3.59
N SER A 31 5.75 -10.45 3.39
CA SER A 31 5.39 -11.86 3.24
C SER A 31 6.05 -12.50 2.01
N ALA A 32 6.09 -11.81 0.87
CA ALA A 32 6.79 -12.27 -0.32
C ALA A 32 8.29 -12.49 -0.06
N TYR A 33 8.95 -11.52 0.56
CA TYR A 33 10.37 -11.61 0.90
C TYR A 33 10.67 -12.75 1.88
N VAL A 34 9.86 -12.90 2.93
CA VAL A 34 10.03 -14.00 3.90
C VAL A 34 9.85 -15.37 3.22
N ALA A 35 8.82 -15.53 2.38
CA ALA A 35 8.59 -16.76 1.65
C ALA A 35 9.77 -17.12 0.72
N LEU A 36 10.35 -16.13 0.02
CA LEU A 36 11.58 -16.30 -0.76
C LEU A 36 12.73 -16.83 0.09
N CYS A 37 13.01 -16.18 1.23
CA CYS A 37 14.09 -16.59 2.13
C CYS A 37 13.89 -18.00 2.70
N LEU A 38 12.64 -18.43 2.88
CA LEU A 38 12.30 -19.78 3.35
C LEU A 38 12.33 -20.83 2.24
N GLY A 39 12.52 -20.43 0.98
CA GLY A 39 12.52 -21.34 -0.16
C GLY A 39 11.12 -21.72 -0.67
N ASP A 40 10.06 -21.09 -0.16
CA ASP A 40 8.69 -21.30 -0.63
C ASP A 40 8.39 -20.34 -1.79
N TYR A 41 8.91 -20.68 -2.96
CA TYR A 41 8.82 -19.84 -4.15
C TYR A 41 7.40 -19.74 -4.71
N VAL A 42 6.55 -20.73 -4.46
CA VAL A 42 5.14 -20.69 -4.88
C VAL A 42 4.40 -19.64 -4.07
N LEU A 43 4.56 -19.65 -2.75
CA LEU A 43 3.94 -18.68 -1.86
C LEU A 43 4.51 -17.26 -2.07
N ALA A 44 5.83 -17.16 -2.28
CA ALA A 44 6.47 -15.90 -2.62
C ALA A 44 5.89 -15.28 -3.91
N LEU A 45 5.72 -16.08 -4.95
CA LEU A 45 5.12 -15.66 -6.21
C LEU A 45 3.66 -15.23 -6.04
N GLU A 46 2.89 -15.95 -5.22
CA GLU A 46 1.50 -15.60 -4.91
C GLU A 46 1.39 -14.24 -4.22
N HIS A 47 2.19 -14.01 -3.18
CA HIS A 47 2.24 -12.72 -2.49
C HIS A 47 2.67 -11.58 -3.42
N SER A 48 3.68 -11.82 -4.27
CA SER A 48 4.19 -10.85 -5.23
C SER A 48 3.14 -10.47 -6.28
N ARG A 49 2.43 -11.46 -6.85
CA ARG A 49 1.34 -11.21 -7.81
C ARG A 49 0.15 -10.50 -7.15
N THR A 50 -0.17 -10.86 -5.92
CA THR A 50 -1.24 -10.20 -5.14
C THR A 50 -0.87 -8.74 -4.83
N LEU A 51 0.39 -8.46 -4.54
CA LEU A 51 0.92 -7.11 -4.36
C LEU A 51 0.79 -6.30 -5.65
N LEU A 52 1.26 -6.84 -6.77
CA LEU A 52 1.22 -6.18 -8.08
C LEU A 52 -0.20 -5.97 -8.63
N ALA A 53 -1.20 -6.69 -8.11
CA ALA A 53 -2.61 -6.50 -8.47
C ALA A 53 -3.27 -5.32 -7.73
N ILE A 54 -2.59 -4.68 -6.78
CA ILE A 54 -3.12 -3.51 -6.06
C ILE A 54 -3.03 -2.27 -6.96
N GLU A 55 -4.17 -1.62 -7.17
CA GLU A 55 -4.24 -0.33 -7.86
C GLU A 55 -3.52 0.76 -7.07
N ASN A 56 -2.84 1.69 -7.77
CA ASN A 56 -2.08 2.79 -7.16
C ASN A 56 -0.99 2.34 -6.16
N ILE A 57 -0.34 1.21 -6.44
CA ILE A 57 0.80 0.74 -5.65
C ILE A 57 1.98 1.75 -5.74
N PRO A 58 2.64 2.08 -4.60
CA PRO A 58 3.85 2.90 -4.63
C PRO A 58 4.97 2.23 -5.43
N GLY A 59 5.73 3.00 -6.20
CA GLY A 59 6.67 2.43 -7.17
C GLY A 59 7.80 1.60 -6.54
N ALA A 60 8.19 1.88 -5.29
CA ALA A 60 9.12 0.99 -4.57
C ALA A 60 8.55 -0.43 -4.42
N TYR A 61 7.26 -0.56 -4.08
CA TYR A 61 6.60 -1.86 -3.95
C TYR A 61 6.27 -2.49 -5.31
N GLN A 62 6.03 -1.69 -6.35
CA GLN A 62 5.93 -2.19 -7.71
C GLN A 62 7.24 -2.84 -8.18
N MET A 63 8.37 -2.18 -7.89
CA MET A 63 9.71 -2.73 -8.16
C MET A 63 9.94 -4.02 -7.39
N LEU A 64 9.69 -4.02 -6.07
CA LEU A 64 9.89 -5.18 -5.21
C LEU A 64 8.99 -6.35 -5.61
N GLY A 65 7.71 -6.11 -5.87
CA GLY A 65 6.77 -7.15 -6.30
C GLY A 65 7.22 -7.82 -7.60
N ASN A 66 7.71 -7.04 -8.57
CA ASN A 66 8.23 -7.60 -9.81
C ASN A 66 9.54 -8.36 -9.60
N LEU A 67 10.46 -7.81 -8.80
CA LEU A 67 11.71 -8.49 -8.46
C LEU A 67 11.47 -9.84 -7.78
N TYR A 68 10.60 -9.87 -6.76
CA TYR A 68 10.28 -11.09 -6.02
C TYR A 68 9.54 -12.11 -6.87
N ALA A 69 8.62 -11.67 -7.74
CA ALA A 69 7.96 -12.55 -8.70
C ALA A 69 8.96 -13.15 -9.70
N ALA A 70 9.84 -12.33 -10.26
CA ALA A 70 10.88 -12.78 -11.20
C ALA A 70 11.82 -13.80 -10.54
N GLU A 71 12.34 -13.49 -9.36
CA GLU A 71 13.23 -14.38 -8.61
C GLU A 71 12.56 -15.73 -8.30
N SER A 72 11.31 -15.69 -7.81
CA SER A 72 10.52 -16.91 -7.55
C SER A 72 10.37 -17.76 -8.81
N LEU A 73 9.99 -17.15 -9.94
CA LEU A 73 9.84 -17.84 -11.21
C LEU A 73 11.16 -18.43 -11.71
N ILE A 74 12.29 -17.73 -11.53
CA ILE A 74 13.61 -18.24 -11.89
C ILE A 74 13.97 -19.46 -11.05
N LEU A 75 13.76 -19.40 -9.73
CA LEU A 75 14.04 -20.51 -8.81
C LEU A 75 13.10 -21.72 -9.04
N MET A 76 11.98 -21.50 -9.71
CA MET A 76 11.05 -22.55 -10.17
C MET A 76 11.31 -23.02 -11.62
N ASP A 77 12.41 -22.60 -12.26
CA ASP A 77 12.76 -22.90 -13.66
C ASP A 77 11.75 -22.38 -14.72
N LYS A 78 11.02 -21.31 -14.37
CA LYS A 78 10.01 -20.65 -15.22
C LYS A 78 10.54 -19.36 -15.84
N ILE A 79 11.71 -19.43 -16.46
CA ILE A 79 12.44 -18.25 -16.97
C ILE A 79 11.61 -17.42 -17.95
N ASN A 80 10.81 -18.06 -18.81
CA ASN A 80 9.98 -17.36 -19.79
C ASN A 80 8.95 -16.44 -19.13
N GLU A 81 8.33 -16.88 -18.02
CA GLU A 81 7.40 -16.04 -17.26
C GLU A 81 8.15 -14.91 -16.50
N ALA A 82 9.37 -15.18 -16.04
CA ALA A 82 10.16 -14.21 -15.26
C ALA A 82 10.55 -12.97 -16.09
N ILE A 83 10.78 -13.13 -17.39
CA ILE A 83 11.20 -12.04 -18.29
C ILE A 83 10.21 -10.87 -18.27
N ASP A 84 8.91 -11.14 -18.17
CA ASP A 84 7.90 -10.08 -18.18
C ASP A 84 7.95 -9.23 -16.90
N HIS A 85 8.32 -9.84 -15.77
CA HIS A 85 8.53 -9.12 -14.52
C HIS A 85 9.84 -8.32 -14.48
N LEU A 86 10.83 -8.67 -15.30
CA LEU A 86 12.12 -7.96 -15.39
C LEU A 86 12.06 -6.71 -16.28
N LYS A 87 10.97 -6.53 -17.04
CA LYS A 87 10.70 -5.31 -17.80
C LYS A 87 10.10 -4.27 -16.85
N LEU A 88 10.96 -3.55 -16.14
CA LEU A 88 10.57 -2.45 -15.25
C LEU A 88 10.21 -1.18 -16.05
N GLU A 89 9.43 -1.33 -17.11
CA GLU A 89 8.92 -0.20 -17.87
C GLU A 89 7.96 0.58 -16.97
N ASN A 90 8.20 1.90 -16.85
CA ASN A 90 7.36 2.86 -16.13
C ASN A 90 7.58 3.03 -14.60
N ILE A 91 8.71 2.59 -14.03
CA ILE A 91 9.05 2.98 -12.65
C ILE A 91 9.67 4.38 -12.65
N GLU A 92 8.82 5.40 -12.49
CA GLU A 92 9.24 6.80 -12.47
C GLU A 92 9.56 7.32 -11.06
N ASP A 93 8.92 6.76 -10.02
CA ASP A 93 9.04 7.25 -8.63
C ASP A 93 9.12 6.09 -7.62
N LEU A 94 10.04 6.18 -6.64
CA LEU A 94 10.31 5.15 -5.63
C LEU A 94 9.66 5.46 -4.28
N ASN A 95 8.48 6.08 -4.31
CA ASN A 95 7.68 6.30 -3.11
C ASN A 95 7.38 4.99 -2.40
N THR A 96 7.34 5.05 -1.07
CA THR A 96 7.12 3.91 -0.17
C THR A 96 5.72 3.89 0.42
N SER A 97 4.88 4.88 0.13
CA SER A 97 3.50 4.93 0.60
C SER A 97 2.63 5.71 -0.37
N ILE A 98 1.33 5.41 -0.36
CA ILE A 98 0.30 6.23 -0.96
C ILE A 98 0.16 7.47 -0.07
N PRO A 99 0.41 8.68 -0.59
CA PRO A 99 0.32 9.90 0.20
C PRO A 99 -1.14 10.20 0.54
N VAL A 100 -1.39 10.67 1.76
CA VAL A 100 -2.70 11.19 2.15
C VAL A 100 -2.84 12.61 1.58
N PRO A 101 -3.88 12.89 0.78
CA PRO A 101 -4.14 14.24 0.26
C PRO A 101 -4.26 15.28 1.38
N GLU A 102 -3.58 16.43 1.24
CA GLU A 102 -3.56 17.50 2.27
C GLU A 102 -4.95 18.01 2.64
N ASN A 103 -5.89 18.02 1.70
CA ASN A 103 -7.28 18.43 1.93
C ASN A 103 -8.06 17.53 2.90
N LEU A 104 -7.55 16.33 3.21
CA LEU A 104 -8.14 15.43 4.20
C LEU A 104 -7.54 15.64 5.61
N LEU A 105 -6.35 16.22 5.70
CA LEU A 105 -5.60 16.42 6.94
C LEU A 105 -6.07 17.63 7.76
N ASP A 106 -6.82 18.56 7.16
CA ASP A 106 -7.31 19.79 7.81
C ASP A 106 -8.42 19.58 8.87
N SER A 107 -8.73 18.33 9.21
CA SER A 107 -9.79 17.98 10.17
C SER A 107 -9.36 18.02 11.64
N GLU A 108 -8.07 18.19 11.94
CA GLU A 108 -7.54 18.12 13.31
C GLU A 108 -7.06 19.48 13.84
N LYS A 109 -7.95 20.47 13.88
CA LYS A 109 -7.70 21.69 14.68
C LYS A 109 -8.94 22.16 15.45
N THR A 110 -8.69 22.40 16.73
CA THR A 110 -9.49 23.11 17.73
C THR A 110 -10.68 22.40 18.39
N ASP A 111 -10.40 21.74 19.51
CA ASP A 111 -11.18 21.92 20.73
C ASP A 111 -10.22 22.24 21.89
N GLU A 112 -9.74 23.50 21.94
CA GLU A 112 -9.32 24.07 23.22
C GLU A 112 -10.57 24.67 23.89
N PRO A 113 -10.94 24.26 25.13
CA PRO A 113 -11.98 24.96 25.86
C PRO A 113 -11.41 26.31 26.30
N SER A 114 -11.76 27.36 25.55
CA SER A 114 -11.68 28.75 25.98
C SER A 114 -12.60 28.93 27.20
N GLY A 115 -12.08 28.64 28.39
CA GLY A 115 -12.69 29.00 29.66
C GLY A 115 -12.40 30.45 29.97
N ASN A 116 -13.21 31.37 29.45
CA ASN A 116 -13.28 32.75 29.93
C ASN A 116 -14.73 33.11 30.24
N THR A 117 -15.14 33.14 31.51
CA THR A 117 -16.11 34.17 31.97
C THR A 117 -16.05 34.38 33.49
N LYS A 118 -15.69 35.63 33.85
CA LYS A 118 -16.01 36.42 35.06
C LYS A 118 -15.35 36.08 36.39
#